data_AF-A0A382PKC7-F1
#
_entry.id   AF-A0A382PKC7-F1
#
_cell.length_a   1.000
_cell.length_b   1.000
_cell.length_c   1.000
_cell.angle_alpha   90.00
_cell.angle_beta   90.00
_cell.angle_gamma   90.00
#
_symmetry.space_group_name_H-M   'P 1'
#
loop_
_entity.id
_entity.type
_entity.pdbx_description
1 polymer ?
#
loop_
_entity_poly.entity_id
_entity_poly.type
_entity_poly.pdbx_seq_one_letter_code
_entity_poly.pdbx_strand_id
1 'polypeptide(L)'
;MNMNLSSLDRRKFLRGAGVALALPWLETFARTARAADDSVQRKRLACFYLPDGVPMPLEKDPSFKDWSWFPHGGRKDFTLTKCMETLEPLRNELTVFSGLSHPAVRQVHGHRNADQFLTGADTGAMDDQYQNSISLDQVFAAHAGEHTRHDSLVMSTDGGTGSPRGAHTMSYNAQGRPIPAEHKPKRIFDMLFVKSGPEAARRLAMSKSALDDLLEDANS
;
A
#
# COMPACT_ATOMS: atom_id res chain seq x y z
N MET A 1 -36.92 1.62 -38.76
CA MET A 1 -36.72 2.39 -40.02
C MET A 1 -36.39 1.37 -41.10
N ASN A 2 -37.33 1.03 -41.99
CA ASN A 2 -37.10 0.00 -43.01
C ASN A 2 -36.32 0.62 -44.18
N MET A 3 -35.01 0.36 -44.24
CA MET A 3 -34.19 0.73 -45.40
C MET A 3 -34.51 -0.21 -46.56
N ASN A 4 -34.97 0.36 -47.68
CA ASN A 4 -35.14 -0.39 -48.91
C ASN A 4 -33.77 -0.60 -49.58
N LEU A 5 -33.23 -1.83 -49.52
CA LEU A 5 -31.90 -2.12 -50.07
C LEU A 5 -31.83 -1.96 -51.60
N SER A 6 -32.95 -1.93 -52.31
CA SER A 6 -32.97 -1.77 -53.77
C SER A 6 -32.71 -0.33 -54.24
N SER A 7 -32.77 0.66 -53.33
CA SER A 7 -32.41 2.06 -53.64
C SER A 7 -30.95 2.39 -53.36
N LEU A 8 -30.16 1.43 -52.87
CA LEU A 8 -28.72 1.61 -52.65
C LEU A 8 -27.99 1.47 -53.99
N ASP A 9 -27.38 2.57 -54.44
CA ASP A 9 -26.49 2.56 -55.59
C ASP A 9 -25.29 1.66 -55.31
N ARG A 10 -25.28 0.48 -55.95
CA ARG A 10 -24.24 -0.55 -55.82
C ARG A 10 -22.83 0.01 -56.01
N ARG A 11 -22.67 0.99 -56.91
CA ARG A 11 -21.35 1.59 -57.21
C ARG A 11 -20.91 2.50 -56.06
N LYS A 12 -21.84 3.28 -55.48
CA LYS A 12 -21.54 4.11 -54.31
C LYS A 12 -21.25 3.23 -53.08
N PHE A 13 -22.00 2.16 -52.91
CA PHE A 13 -21.78 1.20 -51.82
C PHE A 13 -20.39 0.56 -51.88
N LEU A 14 -20.00 0.02 -53.05
CA LEU A 14 -18.68 -0.62 -53.21
C LEU A 14 -17.52 0.37 -53.09
N ARG A 15 -17.68 1.62 -53.56
CA ARG A 15 -16.69 2.69 -53.38
C ARG A 15 -16.54 3.08 -51.91
N GLY A 16 -17.66 3.20 -51.18
CA GLY A 16 -17.64 3.49 -49.74
C GLY A 16 -17.01 2.37 -48.92
N ALA A 17 -17.34 1.11 -49.22
CA ALA A 17 -16.76 -0.06 -48.56
C ALA A 17 -15.26 -0.20 -48.81
N GLY A 18 -14.79 0.06 -50.04
CA GLY A 18 -13.37 0.06 -50.37
C GLY A 18 -12.56 1.11 -49.61
N VAL A 19 -13.12 2.31 -49.44
CA VAL A 19 -12.51 3.37 -48.62
C VAL A 19 -12.51 2.97 -47.13
N ALA A 20 -13.59 2.37 -46.64
CA ALA A 20 -13.68 1.91 -45.24
C ALA A 20 -12.64 0.82 -44.89
N LEU A 21 -12.34 -0.09 -45.83
CA LEU A 21 -11.29 -1.11 -45.65
C LEU A 21 -9.87 -0.55 -45.75
N ALA A 22 -9.68 0.57 -46.46
CA ALA A 22 -8.40 1.27 -46.60
C ALA A 22 -8.14 2.28 -45.46
N LEU A 23 -9.17 2.63 -44.68
CA LEU A 23 -9.01 3.46 -43.50
C LEU A 23 -8.27 2.66 -42.41
N PRO A 24 -7.25 3.24 -41.75
CA PRO A 24 -6.72 2.68 -40.53
C PRO A 24 -7.87 2.45 -39.56
N TRP A 25 -7.88 1.32 -38.84
CA TRP A 25 -9.00 0.86 -38.02
C TRP A 25 -9.39 1.81 -36.86
N LEU A 26 -8.84 3.04 -36.79
CA LEU A 26 -9.15 4.02 -35.75
C LEU A 26 -9.05 3.37 -34.35
N GLU A 27 -8.10 2.44 -34.17
CA GLU A 27 -7.82 1.72 -32.93
C GLU A 27 -7.58 2.69 -31.75
N THR A 28 -7.13 3.91 -32.07
CA THR A 28 -6.99 5.03 -31.14
C THR A 28 -8.33 5.42 -30.47
N PHE A 29 -9.45 5.24 -31.16
CA PHE A 29 -10.81 5.43 -30.64
C PHE A 29 -11.44 4.13 -30.11
N ALA A 30 -10.97 2.96 -30.51
CA ALA A 30 -11.44 1.68 -29.97
C ALA A 30 -11.06 1.48 -28.48
N ARG A 31 -10.10 2.26 -27.98
CA ARG A 31 -9.62 2.18 -26.60
C ARG A 31 -10.61 2.70 -25.55
N THR A 32 -11.72 3.34 -25.95
CA THR A 32 -12.77 3.81 -25.03
C THR A 32 -13.93 2.84 -24.85
N ALA A 33 -13.98 1.73 -25.60
CA ALA A 33 -15.05 0.73 -25.50
C ALA A 33 -14.75 -0.45 -24.54
N ARG A 34 -13.71 -0.34 -23.71
CA ARG A 34 -13.42 -1.29 -22.61
C ARG A 34 -13.43 -0.58 -21.27
N ALA A 35 -14.61 -0.25 -20.75
CA ALA A 35 -14.80 0.12 -19.35
C ALA A 35 -16.26 -0.07 -18.89
N ALA A 36 -16.84 -1.23 -19.23
CA ALA A 36 -17.96 -1.80 -18.47
C ALA A 36 -17.57 -3.17 -17.92
N ASP A 37 -16.27 -3.37 -17.66
CA ASP A 37 -15.86 -4.36 -16.67
C ASP A 37 -16.26 -3.77 -15.32
N ASP A 38 -17.06 -4.49 -14.53
CA ASP A 38 -17.25 -4.20 -13.12
C ASP A 38 -15.88 -3.85 -12.53
N SER A 39 -15.68 -2.58 -12.19
CA SER A 39 -14.37 -2.14 -11.74
C SER A 39 -14.11 -2.81 -10.40
N VAL A 40 -13.40 -3.94 -10.41
CA VAL A 40 -13.04 -4.67 -9.19
C VAL A 40 -12.39 -3.66 -8.25
N GLN A 41 -13.06 -3.35 -7.14
CA GLN A 41 -12.58 -2.37 -6.19
C GLN A 41 -11.33 -2.94 -5.52
N ARG A 42 -10.16 -2.45 -5.96
CA ARG A 42 -8.87 -2.88 -5.42
C ARG A 42 -8.67 -2.27 -4.04
N LYS A 43 -9.08 -3.01 -3.01
CA LYS A 43 -8.80 -2.66 -1.61
C LYS A 43 -7.31 -2.81 -1.35
N ARG A 44 -6.74 -1.90 -0.57
CA ARG A 44 -5.33 -1.91 -0.16
C ARG A 44 -5.26 -1.72 1.34
N LEU A 45 -4.29 -2.38 1.97
CA LEU A 45 -3.96 -2.23 3.37
C LEU A 45 -2.52 -1.73 3.47
N ALA A 46 -2.29 -0.73 4.31
CA ALA A 46 -0.96 -0.30 4.70
C ALA A 46 -0.88 -0.33 6.22
N CYS A 47 0.17 -0.98 6.73
CA CYS A 47 0.43 -1.07 8.16
C CYS A 47 1.76 -0.37 8.46
N PHE A 48 1.76 0.52 9.44
CA PHE A 48 2.95 1.24 9.87
C PHE A 48 3.21 0.94 11.34
N TYR A 49 4.47 0.66 11.65
CA TYR A 49 4.95 0.47 13.01
C TYR A 49 5.91 1.60 13.35
N LEU A 50 5.69 2.24 14.51
CA LEU A 50 6.59 3.25 15.06
C LEU A 50 7.43 2.59 16.16
N PRO A 51 8.70 2.24 15.89
CA PRO A 51 9.57 1.67 16.91
C PRO A 51 9.77 2.68 18.05
N ASP A 52 10.02 2.16 19.26
CA ASP A 52 10.19 2.94 20.50
C ASP A 52 8.99 3.77 20.95
N GLY A 53 7.86 3.64 20.25
CA GLY A 53 6.58 4.21 20.64
C GLY A 53 6.34 5.60 20.08
N VAL A 54 5.44 6.31 20.74
CA VAL A 54 4.88 7.59 20.31
C VAL A 54 4.79 8.52 21.52
N PRO A 55 4.76 9.84 21.34
CA PRO A 55 4.70 10.76 22.47
C PRO A 55 3.41 10.55 23.28
N MET A 56 3.57 10.17 24.54
CA MET A 56 2.49 9.92 25.51
C MET A 56 2.71 10.74 26.79
N PRO A 57 2.74 12.09 26.70
CA PRO A 57 2.89 12.96 27.87
C PRO A 57 1.76 12.73 28.89
N LEU A 58 2.07 12.96 30.17
CA LEU A 58 1.07 12.93 31.24
C LEU A 58 0.18 14.17 31.15
N GLU A 59 -1.08 14.10 31.60
CA GLU A 59 -2.03 15.23 31.54
C GLU A 59 -1.52 16.53 32.19
N LYS A 60 -0.68 16.42 33.22
CA LYS A 60 -0.06 17.55 33.92
C LYS A 60 1.08 18.22 33.14
N ASP A 61 1.59 17.56 32.11
CA ASP A 61 2.70 18.05 31.31
C ASP A 61 2.21 19.14 30.33
N PRO A 62 2.90 20.29 30.21
CA PRO A 62 2.52 21.34 29.26
C PRO A 62 2.40 20.85 27.81
N SER A 63 3.13 19.79 27.44
CA SER A 63 3.09 19.19 26.11
C SER A 63 1.85 18.32 25.85
N PHE A 64 1.08 17.95 26.87
CA PHE A 64 -0.06 17.04 26.72
C PHE A 64 -1.09 17.52 25.70
N LYS A 65 -1.41 18.81 25.74
CA LYS A 65 -2.41 19.40 24.85
C LYS A 65 -1.99 19.31 23.38
N ASP A 66 -0.73 19.62 23.10
CA ASP A 66 -0.23 19.79 21.73
C ASP A 66 0.40 18.51 21.14
N TRP A 67 1.03 17.68 21.97
CA TRP A 67 1.92 16.61 21.55
C TRP A 67 1.52 15.22 22.07
N SER A 68 0.32 15.07 22.65
CA SER A 68 -0.23 13.72 22.87
C SER A 68 -0.45 13.02 21.53
N TRP A 69 0.01 11.78 21.39
CA TRP A 69 -0.22 11.00 20.18
C TRP A 69 -1.71 10.79 19.90
N PHE A 70 -2.50 10.55 20.95
CA PHE A 70 -3.94 10.37 20.80
C PHE A 70 -4.66 11.71 20.82
N PRO A 71 -5.68 11.90 19.94
CA PRO A 71 -6.55 13.06 19.97
C PRO A 71 -7.27 13.23 21.30
N HIS A 72 -7.61 14.47 21.65
CA HIS A 72 -8.40 14.80 22.84
C HIS A 72 -9.89 14.76 22.53
N GLY A 73 -10.74 14.49 23.52
CA GLY A 73 -12.20 14.52 23.36
C GLY A 73 -12.83 13.15 23.11
N GLY A 74 -14.04 13.14 22.55
CA GLY A 74 -14.84 11.93 22.38
C GLY A 74 -14.71 11.26 21.01
N ARG A 75 -15.57 10.27 20.75
CA ARG A 75 -15.49 9.42 19.54
C ARG A 75 -15.70 10.20 18.23
N LYS A 76 -16.54 11.23 18.25
CA LYS A 76 -16.96 11.99 17.05
C LYS A 76 -16.49 13.44 17.08
N ASP A 77 -16.25 13.96 18.27
CA ASP A 77 -15.90 15.33 18.60
C ASP A 77 -14.45 15.44 19.10
N PHE A 78 -13.57 14.59 18.59
CA PHE A 78 -12.16 14.64 18.95
C PHE A 78 -11.45 15.84 18.30
N THR A 79 -10.43 16.36 18.99
CA THR A 79 -9.51 17.38 18.51
C THR A 79 -8.16 16.70 18.24
N LEU A 80 -7.71 16.73 16.98
CA LEU A 80 -6.38 16.26 16.62
C LEU A 80 -5.31 17.12 17.30
N THR A 81 -4.24 16.48 17.73
CA THR A 81 -3.03 17.14 18.26
C THR A 81 -2.05 17.44 17.11
N LYS A 82 -0.94 18.12 17.39
CA LYS A 82 0.12 18.38 16.39
C LYS A 82 0.72 17.09 15.83
N CYS A 83 0.65 15.97 16.56
CA CYS A 83 1.10 14.67 16.05
C CYS A 83 0.27 14.17 14.86
N MET A 84 -0.99 14.62 14.74
CA MET A 84 -1.94 14.14 13.72
C MET A 84 -2.58 15.27 12.90
N GLU A 85 -2.15 16.52 13.07
CA GLU A 85 -2.78 17.69 12.44
C GLU A 85 -2.79 17.62 10.90
N THR A 86 -1.79 16.95 10.31
CA THR A 86 -1.71 16.72 8.87
C THR A 86 -2.82 15.81 8.34
N LEU A 87 -3.52 15.07 9.21
CA LEU A 87 -4.64 14.20 8.88
C LEU A 87 -6.00 14.93 8.96
N GLU A 88 -6.03 16.22 9.32
CA GLU A 88 -7.26 17.01 9.40
C GLU A 88 -8.15 16.92 8.15
N PRO A 89 -7.61 16.96 6.90
CA PRO A 89 -8.43 16.81 5.70
C PRO A 89 -9.15 15.47 5.59
N LEU A 90 -8.65 14.44 6.30
CA LEU A 90 -9.19 13.08 6.32
C LEU A 90 -9.99 12.79 7.59
N ARG A 91 -10.32 13.79 8.41
CA ARG A 91 -11.01 13.61 9.71
C ARG A 91 -12.24 12.69 9.63
N ASN A 92 -13.06 12.84 8.60
CA ASN A 92 -14.29 12.06 8.43
C ASN A 92 -14.04 10.61 7.96
N GLU A 93 -12.82 10.30 7.54
CA GLU A 93 -12.35 8.98 7.12
C GLU A 93 -11.38 8.36 8.15
N LEU A 94 -11.12 9.07 9.24
CA LEU A 94 -10.20 8.65 10.30
C LEU A 94 -10.97 8.02 11.46
N THR A 95 -10.49 6.86 11.90
CA THR A 95 -10.88 6.26 13.18
C THR A 95 -9.63 5.99 13.99
N VAL A 96 -9.58 6.53 15.21
CA VAL A 96 -8.46 6.32 16.13
C VAL A 96 -8.88 5.34 17.21
N PHE A 97 -8.11 4.26 17.37
CA PHE A 97 -8.27 3.29 18.45
C PHE A 97 -7.15 3.49 19.47
N SER A 98 -7.52 3.61 20.74
CA SER A 98 -6.60 3.67 21.89
C SER A 98 -6.92 2.55 22.88
N GLY A 99 -5.98 2.25 23.78
CA GLY A 99 -6.16 1.23 24.81
C GLY A 99 -6.06 -0.22 24.32
N LEU A 100 -5.65 -0.45 23.07
CA LEU A 100 -5.35 -1.79 22.55
C LEU A 100 -4.05 -2.31 23.16
N SER A 101 -4.02 -3.59 23.51
CA SER A 101 -2.87 -4.24 24.13
C SER A 101 -2.88 -5.72 23.77
N HIS A 102 -1.72 -6.26 23.38
CA HIS A 102 -1.50 -7.70 23.24
C HIS A 102 -1.09 -8.26 24.61
N PRO A 103 -1.96 -9.01 25.33
CA PRO A 103 -1.69 -9.36 26.73
C PRO A 103 -0.45 -10.26 26.90
N ALA A 104 -0.22 -11.18 25.96
CA ALA A 104 0.95 -12.06 25.96
C ALA A 104 2.27 -11.29 25.82
N VAL A 105 2.25 -10.13 25.17
CA VAL A 105 3.42 -9.30 24.90
C VAL A 105 3.87 -8.50 26.14
N ARG A 106 3.03 -8.38 27.17
CA ARG A 106 3.36 -7.59 28.36
C ARG A 106 4.58 -8.13 29.13
N GLN A 107 4.94 -9.39 28.91
CA GLN A 107 6.12 -10.03 29.50
C GLN A 107 7.39 -9.81 28.66
N VAL A 108 7.27 -9.26 27.45
CA VAL A 108 8.37 -8.95 26.54
C VAL A 108 8.81 -7.50 26.74
N HIS A 109 10.10 -7.23 26.59
CA HIS A 109 10.65 -5.89 26.74
C HIS A 109 10.05 -4.91 25.72
N GLY A 110 9.72 -3.69 26.16
CA GLY A 110 9.06 -2.65 25.35
C GLY A 110 9.70 -2.33 23.99
N HIS A 111 11.03 -2.49 23.89
CA HIS A 111 11.81 -2.27 22.68
C HIS A 111 11.98 -3.51 21.79
N ARG A 112 11.20 -4.57 22.03
CA ARG A 112 11.34 -5.89 21.38
C ARG A 112 10.00 -6.47 20.92
N ASN A 113 9.18 -5.65 20.27
CA ASN A 113 7.76 -5.96 20.00
C ASN A 113 7.33 -5.89 18.53
N ALA A 114 8.24 -5.57 17.61
CA ALA A 114 7.91 -5.40 16.19
C ALA A 114 7.33 -6.69 15.56
N ASP A 115 7.79 -7.84 16.04
CA ASP A 115 7.35 -9.17 15.61
C ASP A 115 5.95 -9.56 16.08
N GLN A 116 5.37 -8.80 17.01
CA GLN A 116 4.07 -9.06 17.61
C GLN A 116 3.01 -8.05 17.20
N PHE A 117 3.39 -6.95 16.57
CA PHE A 117 2.49 -5.84 16.25
C PHE A 117 1.29 -6.28 15.41
N LEU A 118 1.53 -7.02 14.32
CA LEU A 118 0.47 -7.52 13.42
C LEU A 118 0.02 -8.96 13.70
N THR A 119 0.72 -9.70 14.56
CA THR A 119 0.41 -11.11 14.83
C THR A 119 -0.36 -11.29 16.13
N GLY A 120 -0.10 -10.45 17.14
CA GLY A 120 -0.60 -10.62 18.50
C GLY A 120 -0.10 -11.90 19.18
N ALA A 121 0.90 -12.57 18.60
CA ALA A 121 1.37 -13.87 19.07
C ALA A 121 2.10 -13.78 20.41
N ASP A 122 1.92 -14.82 21.22
CA ASP A 122 2.80 -15.08 22.35
C ASP A 122 4.13 -15.62 21.82
N THR A 123 5.18 -14.78 21.87
CA THR A 123 6.52 -15.16 21.41
C THR A 123 7.37 -15.78 22.51
N GLY A 124 6.80 -15.96 23.71
CA GLY A 124 7.52 -16.40 24.91
C GLY A 124 8.48 -15.35 25.47
N ALA A 125 8.98 -15.61 26.68
CA ALA A 125 10.04 -14.82 27.28
C ALA A 125 11.38 -15.04 26.55
N MET A 126 12.43 -14.34 26.98
CA MET A 126 13.74 -14.38 26.29
C MET A 126 14.34 -15.79 26.18
N ASP A 127 14.19 -16.59 27.22
CA ASP A 127 14.75 -17.94 27.32
C ASP A 127 13.80 -19.02 26.77
N ASP A 128 12.57 -18.64 26.42
CA ASP A 128 11.59 -19.56 25.86
C ASP A 128 11.82 -19.80 24.37
N GLN A 129 11.32 -20.95 23.91
CA GLN A 129 11.29 -21.26 22.49
C GLN A 129 10.46 -20.21 21.74
N TYR A 130 11.10 -19.51 20.82
CA TYR A 130 10.43 -18.52 20.00
C TYR A 130 9.40 -19.16 19.07
N GLN A 131 8.18 -18.64 19.10
CA GLN A 131 7.10 -18.99 18.18
C GLN A 131 6.36 -17.72 17.78
N ASN A 132 5.71 -17.74 16.61
CA ASN A 132 4.89 -16.63 16.13
C ASN A 132 3.72 -17.18 15.31
N SER A 133 2.79 -16.32 14.89
CA SER A 133 1.64 -16.67 14.07
C SER A 133 1.59 -15.85 12.79
N ILE A 134 0.61 -16.15 11.93
CA ILE A 134 0.33 -15.34 10.76
C ILE A 134 0.04 -13.88 11.17
N SER A 135 0.55 -12.93 10.38
CA SER A 135 0.28 -11.51 10.59
C SER A 135 -0.95 -11.03 9.83
N LEU A 136 -1.60 -9.98 10.33
CA LEU A 136 -2.81 -9.39 9.77
C LEU A 136 -2.67 -9.01 8.29
N ASP A 137 -1.53 -8.45 7.89
CA ASP A 137 -1.23 -8.08 6.50
C ASP A 137 -1.18 -9.31 5.58
N GLN A 138 -0.69 -10.45 6.06
CA GLN A 138 -0.66 -11.69 5.29
C GLN A 138 -2.02 -12.36 5.21
N VAL A 139 -2.85 -12.24 6.25
CA VAL A 139 -4.28 -12.61 6.19
C VAL A 139 -5.01 -11.77 5.15
N PHE A 140 -4.75 -10.46 5.11
CA PHE A 140 -5.33 -9.55 4.11
C PHE A 140 -4.85 -9.89 2.69
N ALA A 141 -3.55 -10.12 2.50
CA ALA A 141 -2.95 -10.46 1.21
C ALA A 141 -3.56 -11.75 0.63
N ALA A 142 -3.78 -12.77 1.46
CA ALA A 142 -4.43 -14.02 1.04
C ALA A 142 -5.87 -13.84 0.55
N HIS A 143 -6.56 -12.77 0.97
CA HIS A 143 -7.95 -12.50 0.59
C HIS A 143 -8.10 -11.49 -0.55
N ALA A 144 -7.28 -10.44 -0.56
CA ALA A 144 -7.42 -9.32 -1.49
C ALA A 144 -6.29 -9.21 -2.53
N GLY A 145 -5.20 -9.98 -2.35
CA GLY A 145 -3.97 -9.86 -3.13
C GLY A 145 -4.15 -10.20 -4.61
N GLU A 146 -5.08 -11.09 -4.95
CA GLU A 146 -5.38 -11.51 -6.34
C GLU A 146 -5.81 -10.33 -7.23
N HIS A 147 -6.30 -9.24 -6.64
CA HIS A 147 -6.77 -8.06 -7.37
C HIS A 147 -5.68 -6.98 -7.55
N THR A 148 -4.48 -7.22 -7.03
CA THR A 148 -3.34 -6.29 -7.04
C THR A 148 -2.13 -6.91 -7.74
N ARG A 149 -1.25 -6.08 -8.30
CA ARG A 149 -0.01 -6.56 -8.97
C ARG A 149 0.92 -7.28 -7.99
N HIS A 150 1.00 -6.76 -6.77
CA HIS A 150 1.75 -7.31 -5.65
C HIS A 150 0.73 -7.57 -4.56
N ASP A 151 0.61 -8.81 -4.15
CA ASP A 151 -0.27 -9.26 -3.06
C ASP A 151 0.21 -8.76 -1.70
N SER A 152 1.53 -8.67 -1.52
CA SER A 152 2.19 -8.19 -0.32
C SER A 152 3.46 -7.42 -0.66
N LEU A 153 3.65 -6.27 0.01
CA LEU A 153 4.85 -5.45 -0.08
C LEU A 153 5.41 -5.23 1.33
N VAL A 154 6.40 -6.04 1.71
CA VAL A 154 7.03 -5.98 3.04
C VAL A 154 8.26 -5.07 2.98
N MET A 155 8.25 -4.00 3.76
CA MET A 155 9.32 -3.00 3.79
C MET A 155 9.72 -2.63 5.22
N SER A 156 10.98 -2.24 5.40
CA SER A 156 11.48 -1.72 6.67
C SER A 156 12.72 -0.84 6.46
N THR A 157 13.19 -0.22 7.54
CA THR A 157 14.40 0.60 7.56
C THR A 157 15.68 -0.23 7.41
N ASP A 158 15.75 -1.36 8.12
CA ASP A 158 16.98 -2.16 8.25
C ASP A 158 17.02 -3.38 7.31
N GLY A 159 15.85 -3.77 6.79
CA GLY A 159 15.70 -4.89 5.86
C GLY A 159 15.95 -6.28 6.46
N GLY A 160 15.61 -7.29 5.67
CA GLY A 160 15.68 -8.68 6.10
C GLY A 160 14.64 -8.99 7.17
N THR A 161 14.90 -10.02 7.98
CA THR A 161 13.98 -10.46 9.04
C THR A 161 14.38 -9.93 10.42
N GLY A 162 15.65 -9.53 10.60
CA GLY A 162 16.23 -9.36 11.93
C GLY A 162 16.34 -10.70 12.68
N SER A 163 16.28 -10.62 14.01
CA SER A 163 16.32 -11.77 14.93
C SER A 163 15.02 -11.87 15.74
N PRO A 164 14.70 -13.04 16.34
CA PRO A 164 13.60 -13.14 17.30
C PRO A 164 13.67 -12.04 18.36
N ARG A 165 12.57 -11.28 18.56
CA ARG A 165 12.51 -10.15 19.51
C ARG A 165 13.50 -9.01 19.21
N GLY A 166 14.05 -9.00 18.00
CA GLY A 166 14.87 -7.94 17.40
C GLY A 166 14.59 -7.92 15.90
N ALA A 167 13.29 -7.93 15.56
CA ALA A 167 12.81 -8.14 14.22
C ALA A 167 12.93 -6.86 13.38
N HIS A 168 13.33 -7.03 12.12
CA HIS A 168 13.35 -5.96 11.12
C HIS A 168 12.15 -6.05 10.17
N THR A 169 11.14 -6.85 10.54
CA THR A 169 9.91 -7.07 9.77
C THR A 169 8.74 -7.20 10.72
N MET A 170 7.56 -6.81 10.25
CA MET A 170 6.27 -6.96 10.93
C MET A 170 5.41 -8.06 10.29
N SER A 171 5.89 -8.68 9.22
CA SER A 171 5.13 -9.63 8.39
C SER A 171 5.57 -11.06 8.63
N TYR A 172 4.60 -11.93 8.93
CA TYR A 172 4.80 -13.34 9.27
C TYR A 172 3.80 -14.20 8.50
N ASN A 173 4.31 -15.27 7.87
CA ASN A 173 3.48 -16.14 7.03
C ASN A 173 2.57 -17.07 7.86
N ALA A 174 1.77 -17.91 7.20
CA ALA A 174 0.84 -18.84 7.84
C ALA A 174 1.47 -19.80 8.87
N GLN A 175 2.78 -20.06 8.76
CA GLN A 175 3.54 -20.91 9.68
C GLN A 175 4.29 -20.11 10.75
N GLY A 176 4.02 -18.80 10.89
CA GLY A 176 4.70 -17.93 11.85
C GLY A 176 6.17 -17.67 11.51
N ARG A 177 6.58 -17.85 10.25
CA ARG A 177 7.95 -17.55 9.80
C ARG A 177 8.02 -16.09 9.34
N PRO A 178 9.07 -15.35 9.74
CA PRO A 178 9.23 -13.96 9.35
C PRO A 178 9.47 -13.84 7.84
N ILE A 179 8.84 -12.85 7.23
CA ILE A 179 9.02 -12.51 5.82
C ILE A 179 10.07 -11.40 5.71
N PRO A 180 11.15 -11.59 4.93
CA PRO A 180 12.19 -10.57 4.78
C PRO A 180 11.63 -9.26 4.22
N ALA A 181 11.94 -8.16 4.88
CA ALA A 181 11.59 -6.82 4.42
C ALA A 181 12.61 -6.27 3.41
N GLU A 182 12.13 -5.57 2.38
CA GLU A 182 12.98 -4.78 1.49
C GLU A 182 13.20 -3.38 2.08
N HIS A 183 14.43 -2.88 2.01
CA HIS A 183 14.81 -1.57 2.55
C HIS A 183 15.47 -0.68 1.50
N LYS A 184 15.83 -1.22 0.33
CA LYS A 184 16.54 -0.47 -0.71
C LYS A 184 15.52 0.26 -1.60
N PRO A 185 15.47 1.62 -1.58
CA PRO A 185 14.45 2.36 -2.32
C PRO A 185 14.45 2.06 -3.81
N LYS A 186 15.63 1.88 -4.41
CA LYS A 186 15.75 1.50 -5.82
C LYS A 186 15.09 0.15 -6.13
N ARG A 187 15.26 -0.86 -5.27
CA ARG A 187 14.64 -2.18 -5.48
C ARG A 187 13.13 -2.12 -5.31
N ILE A 188 12.64 -1.34 -4.35
CA ILE A 188 11.22 -1.08 -4.13
C ILE A 188 10.61 -0.37 -5.34
N PHE A 189 11.25 0.69 -5.83
CA PHE A 189 10.83 1.42 -7.02
C PHE A 189 10.81 0.51 -8.25
N ASP A 190 11.89 -0.24 -8.49
CA ASP A 190 11.98 -1.14 -9.63
C ASP A 190 10.87 -2.21 -9.57
N MET A 191 10.58 -2.77 -8.38
CA MET A 191 9.47 -3.71 -8.19
C MET A 191 8.09 -3.07 -8.47
N LEU A 192 7.87 -1.83 -8.03
CA LEU A 192 6.58 -1.14 -8.20
C LEU A 192 6.34 -0.68 -9.65
N PHE A 193 7.37 -0.16 -10.31
CA PHE A 193 7.20 0.62 -11.55
C PHE A 193 7.89 0.00 -12.76
N VAL A 194 8.96 -0.77 -12.59
CA VAL A 194 9.64 -1.39 -13.73
C VAL A 194 8.83 -2.62 -14.15
N LYS A 195 8.40 -2.62 -15.42
CA LYS A 195 7.77 -3.79 -16.04
C LYS A 195 8.82 -4.88 -16.20
N SER A 196 8.51 -6.13 -15.90
CA SER A 196 9.36 -7.26 -16.29
C SER A 196 9.31 -7.44 -17.82
N GLY A 197 10.43 -7.24 -18.51
CA GLY A 197 10.56 -7.45 -19.98
C GLY A 197 11.74 -6.67 -20.62
N PRO A 198 12.07 -6.90 -21.90
CA PRO A 198 13.19 -6.24 -22.58
C PRO A 198 13.08 -4.70 -22.65
N GLU A 199 11.84 -4.18 -22.69
CA GLU A 199 11.54 -2.74 -22.69
C GLU A 199 11.80 -2.06 -21.32
N ALA A 200 12.02 -2.84 -20.27
CA ALA A 200 12.26 -2.38 -18.90
C ALA A 200 13.53 -1.54 -18.76
N ALA A 201 14.61 -1.99 -19.40
CA ALA A 201 15.90 -1.30 -19.39
C ALA A 201 15.79 0.09 -20.06
N ARG A 202 14.97 0.20 -21.10
CA ARG A 202 14.76 1.46 -21.84
C ARG A 202 13.94 2.47 -21.05
N ARG A 203 12.96 2.02 -20.25
CA ARG A 203 12.21 2.89 -19.31
C ARG A 203 12.98 3.25 -18.04
N LEU A 204 13.88 2.37 -17.57
CA LEU A 204 14.77 2.68 -16.45
C LEU A 204 15.67 3.89 -16.77
N ALA A 205 16.12 3.99 -18.03
CA ALA A 205 16.87 5.16 -18.52
C ALA A 205 16.04 6.45 -18.46
N MET A 206 14.72 6.40 -18.70
CA MET A 206 13.83 7.56 -18.57
C MET A 206 13.49 7.92 -17.12
N SER A 207 13.44 6.95 -16.21
CA SER A 207 13.14 7.18 -14.79
C SER A 207 14.32 7.74 -14.00
N LYS A 208 15.55 7.62 -14.53
CA LYS A 208 16.70 8.37 -14.04
C LYS A 208 16.44 9.89 -14.10
N SER A 209 15.81 10.36 -15.17
CA SER A 209 15.42 11.78 -15.33
C SER A 209 14.46 12.26 -14.24
N ALA A 210 13.46 11.46 -13.86
CA ALA A 210 12.49 11.85 -12.84
C ALA A 210 13.08 11.87 -11.41
N LEU A 211 14.10 11.05 -11.15
CA LEU A 211 14.85 11.10 -9.89
C LEU A 211 15.82 12.28 -9.85
N ASP A 212 16.38 12.65 -11.00
CA ASP A 212 17.19 13.85 -11.14
C ASP A 212 16.33 15.11 -10.91
N ASP A 213 15.10 15.15 -11.45
CA ASP A 213 14.13 16.24 -11.19
C ASP A 213 13.74 16.35 -9.70
N LEU A 214 13.53 15.21 -9.02
CA LEU A 214 13.25 15.17 -7.57
C LEU A 214 14.46 15.58 -6.71
N LEU A 215 15.68 15.24 -7.15
CA LEU A 215 16.92 15.68 -6.51
C LEU A 215 17.15 17.18 -6.68
N GLU A 216 16.76 17.74 -7.83
CA GLU A 216 16.81 19.19 -8.06
C GLU A 216 15.81 19.94 -7.17
N ASP A 217 14.57 19.45 -7.06
CA ASP A 217 13.53 19.99 -6.16
C ASP A 217 13.93 19.88 -4.68
N ALA A 218 14.53 18.76 -4.26
CA ALA A 218 14.97 18.55 -2.88
C ALA A 218 16.20 19.40 -2.48
N ASN A 219 16.93 19.96 -3.45
CA ASN A 219 18.06 20.86 -3.22
C ASN A 219 17.70 22.35 -3.43
N SER A 220 16.45 22.66 -3.77
CA SER A 220 15.88 24.03 -3.80
C SER A 220 15.31 24.44 -2.45
#